data_AF-A0A2X4R426-F1
#
_entry.id   AF-A0A2X4R426-F1
#
_cell.length_a   1.000
_cell.length_b   1.000
_cell.length_c   1.000
_cell.angle_alpha   90.00
_cell.angle_beta   90.00
_cell.angle_gamma   90.00
#
_symmetry.space_group_name_H-M   'P 1'
#
loop_
_entity.id
_entity.type
_entity.pdbx_description
1 polymer ?
#
loop_
_entity_poly.entity_id
_entity_poly.type
_entity_poly.pdbx_seq_one_letter_code
_entity_poly.pdbx_strand_id
1 'polypeptide(L)' 'MMIKPNLPYQLIFVYDDGDQFIAGEYGTLREALQAKIRCKHEIGQTDICGQVLEVITILKGGDNES' A
#
# COMPACT_ATOMS: atom_id res chain seq x y z
N MET A 1 -5.98 22.01 -11.16
CA MET A 1 -5.10 20.92 -10.74
C MET A 1 -5.65 20.36 -9.45
N MET A 2 -6.11 19.10 -9.43
CA MET A 2 -6.42 18.42 -8.18
C MET A 2 -5.10 18.13 -7.48
N ILE A 3 -4.86 18.84 -6.38
CA ILE A 3 -3.75 18.54 -5.48
C ILE A 3 -4.09 17.19 -4.86
N LYS A 4 -3.60 16.09 -5.45
CA LYS A 4 -3.61 14.81 -4.75
C LYS A 4 -2.88 15.07 -3.44
N PRO A 5 -3.48 14.81 -2.27
CA PRO A 5 -2.74 14.93 -1.03
C PRO A 5 -1.61 13.89 -1.17
N ASN A 6 -0.39 14.36 -1.43
CA ASN A 6 0.79 13.52 -1.53
C ASN A 6 1.12 13.12 -0.09
N LEU A 7 0.27 12.25 0.46
CA LEU A 7 0.35 11.87 1.84
C LEU A 7 1.64 11.08 2.03
N PRO A 8 2.35 11.33 3.13
CA PRO A 8 3.71 10.84 3.30
C PRO A 8 3.79 9.33 3.45
N TYR A 9 2.68 8.59 3.54
CA TYR A 9 2.67 7.14 3.62
C TYR A 9 1.68 6.53 2.63
N GLN A 10 2.13 5.54 1.87
CA GLN A 10 1.32 4.81 0.90
C GLN A 10 1.33 3.33 1.27
N LEU A 11 0.15 2.73 1.36
CA LEU A 11 -0.03 1.30 1.51
C LEU A 11 -0.03 0.66 0.13
N ILE A 12 0.88 -0.27 -0.10
CA ILE A 12 1.08 -0.92 -1.39
C ILE A 12 0.88 -2.41 -1.22
N PHE A 13 0.07 -2.96 -2.11
CA PHE A 13 -0.19 -4.37 -2.27
C PHE A 13 0.73 -4.89 -3.35
N VAL A 14 1.47 -5.94 -3.05
CA VAL A 14 2.38 -6.59 -3.99
C VAL A 14 1.85 -7.99 -4.23
N TYR A 15 1.59 -8.31 -5.48
CA TYR A 15 1.07 -9.59 -5.92
C TYR A 15 2.20 -10.56 -6.28
N ASP A 16 1.87 -11.84 -6.42
CA ASP A 16 2.84 -12.91 -6.72
C ASP A 16 3.56 -12.73 -8.07
N ASP A 17 2.94 -12.03 -9.02
CA ASP A 17 3.54 -11.70 -10.31
C ASP A 17 4.53 -10.52 -10.24
N GLY A 18 4.60 -9.87 -9.07
CA GLY A 18 5.42 -8.68 -8.83
C GLY A 18 4.71 -7.35 -9.09
N ASP A 19 3.44 -7.36 -9.52
CA ASP A 19 2.65 -6.14 -9.68
C ASP A 19 2.43 -5.43 -8.34
N GLN A 20 2.44 -4.09 -8.39
CA GLN A 20 2.30 -3.24 -7.22
C GLN A 20 1.12 -2.30 -7.38
N PHE A 21 0.20 -2.37 -6.43
CA PHE A 21 -1.00 -1.56 -6.41
C PHE A 21 -1.05 -0.66 -5.16
N ILE A 22 -1.31 0.64 -5.35
CA ILE A 22 -1.50 1.57 -4.22
C ILE A 22 -2.91 1.38 -3.66
N ALA A 23 -3.01 0.63 -2.57
CA ALA A 23 -4.26 0.36 -1.88
C ALA A 23 -4.78 1.56 -1.07
N GLY A 24 -3.90 2.50 -0.69
CA GLY A 24 -4.31 3.74 -0.04
C GLY A 24 -3.16 4.66 0.36
N GLU A 25 -3.49 5.91 0.65
CA GLU A 25 -2.55 6.96 1.06
C GLU A 25 -2.96 7.50 2.44
N TYR A 26 -1.99 7.72 3.33
CA TYR A 26 -2.20 7.99 4.75
C TYR A 26 -1.31 9.12 5.26
N GLY A 27 -1.89 10.02 6.06
CA GLY A 27 -1.20 11.17 6.63
C GLY A 27 -0.15 10.79 7.68
N THR A 28 -0.36 9.67 8.38
CA THR A 28 0.54 9.21 9.45
C THR A 28 0.92 7.75 9.29
N LEU A 29 2.12 7.39 9.79
CA LEU A 29 2.60 6.01 9.81
C LEU A 29 1.65 5.09 10.61
N ARG A 30 1.04 5.61 11.68
CA ARG A 30 0.10 4.86 12.51
C ARG A 30 -1.12 4.42 11.72
N GLU A 31 -1.69 5.30 10.90
CA GLU A 31 -2.84 4.98 10.06
C GLU A 31 -2.46 3.94 9.00
N ALA A 32 -1.33 4.12 8.33
CA ALA A 32 -0.82 3.15 7.36
C ALA A 32 -0.57 1.76 7.99
N LEU A 33 0.01 1.71 9.19
CA LEU A 33 0.23 0.47 9.94
C LEU A 33 -1.08 -0.19 10.34
N GLN A 34 -2.06 0.59 10.80
CA GLN A 34 -3.38 0.05 11.15
C GLN A 34 -4.08 -0.53 9.91
N ALA A 35 -3.99 0.16 8.77
CA ALA A 35 -4.51 -0.34 7.50
C ALA A 35 -3.82 -1.64 7.08
N LYS A 36 -2.48 -1.71 7.16
CA LYS A 36 -1.72 -2.93 6.91
C LYS A 36 -2.18 -4.10 7.79
N ILE A 37 -2.43 -3.87 9.08
CA ILE A 37 -2.91 -4.91 10.00
C ILE A 37 -4.30 -5.39 9.60
N ARG A 38 -5.20 -4.47 9.19
CA ARG A 38 -6.54 -4.82 8.70
C ARG A 38 -6.44 -5.68 7.45
N CYS A 39 -5.62 -5.29 6.49
CA CYS A 39 -5.46 -6.00 5.21
C CYS A 39 -4.61 -7.28 5.32
N LYS A 40 -3.99 -7.56 6.48
CA LYS A 40 -3.15 -8.76 6.66
C LYS A 40 -3.91 -10.07 6.39
N HIS A 41 -5.23 -10.10 6.61
CA HIS A 41 -6.04 -11.27 6.30
C HIS A 41 -6.26 -11.48 4.79
N GLU A 42 -5.99 -10.46 3.97
CA GLU A 42 -6.11 -10.50 2.51
C GLU A 42 -4.87 -11.13 1.86
N ILE A 43 -3.74 -11.21 2.60
CA ILE A 43 -2.52 -11.87 2.14
C ILE A 43 -2.79 -13.37 1.91
N GLY A 44 -2.41 -13.87 0.73
CA GLY A 44 -2.68 -15.23 0.28
C GLY A 44 -4.07 -15.41 -0.34
N GLN A 45 -4.91 -14.37 -0.37
CA GLN A 45 -6.18 -14.42 -1.11
C GLN A 45 -5.97 -14.02 -2.57
N THR A 46 -6.70 -14.69 -3.44
CA THR A 46 -6.72 -14.41 -4.87
C THR A 46 -7.67 -13.24 -5.15
N ASP A 47 -7.15 -12.19 -5.78
CA ASP A 47 -7.91 -11.04 -6.23
C ASP A 47 -8.78 -11.38 -7.46
N ILE A 48 -9.67 -10.48 -7.87
CA ILE A 48 -10.58 -10.65 -9.02
C ILE A 48 -9.84 -10.92 -10.34
N CYS A 49 -8.56 -10.52 -10.43
CA CYS A 49 -7.70 -10.78 -11.59
C CYS A 49 -7.00 -12.15 -11.55
N GLY A 50 -7.20 -12.96 -10.50
CA GLY A 50 -6.52 -14.24 -10.34
C GLY A 50 -5.13 -14.15 -9.69
N GLN A 51 -4.70 -12.95 -9.29
CA GLN A 51 -3.40 -12.69 -8.66
C GLN A 51 -3.50 -12.89 -7.15
N VAL A 52 -2.48 -13.48 -6.52
CA VAL A 52 -2.46 -13.69 -5.07
C VAL A 52 -1.73 -12.55 -4.40
N LEU A 53 -2.36 -11.89 -3.41
CA LEU A 53 -1.68 -10.86 -2.63
C LEU A 53 -0.56 -11.49 -1.82
N GLU A 54 0.69 -11.20 -2.15
CA GLU A 54 1.87 -11.80 -1.52
C GLU A 54 2.32 -11.00 -0.30
N VAL A 55 2.47 -9.68 -0.45
CA VAL A 55 2.95 -8.83 0.63
C VAL A 55 2.30 -7.45 0.61
N ILE A 56 2.11 -6.90 1.81
CA ILE A 56 1.64 -5.53 2.01
C ILE A 56 2.78 -4.70 2.58
N THR A 57 3.21 -3.70 1.81
CA THR A 57 4.27 -2.77 2.20
C THR A 57 3.72 -1.37 2.44
N ILE A 58 4.45 -0.59 3.23
CA ILE A 58 4.15 0.84 3.44
C ILE A 58 5.36 1.59 2.93
N LEU A 59 5.19 2.38 1.86
CA LEU A 59 6.21 3.30 1.39
C LEU A 59 5.98 4.67 2.00
N LYS A 60 7.05 5.29 2.49
CA LYS A 60 7.02 6.70 2.87
C LYS A 60 7.23 7.53 1.60
N GLY A 61 6.19 8.21 1.14
CA GLY A 61 6.24 9.18 0.04
C GLY A 61 6.97 10.45 0.50
N GLY A 62 8.29 10.39 0.61
CA GLY A 62 9.07 11.54 1.03
C GLY A 62 10.49 11.20 1.41
N ASP A 63 11.31 10.91 0.40
CA ASP A 63 12.75 11.12 0.43
C ASP A 63 13.20 11.42 -1.01
N ASN A 64 13.15 12.69 -1.41
CA ASN A 64 14.03 13.23 -2.42
C ASN A 64 15.01 14.16 -1.67
N GLU A 65 16.14 13.56 -1.31
CA GLU A 65 17.49 14.10 -1.10
C GLU A 65 17.67 15.46 -0.40
N SER A 66 18.41 15.43 0.72
CA SER A 66 19.43 16.45 1.01
C SER A 66 20.72 15.78 1.40
#